data_AF-B4HIE6-F1
#
_entry.id   AF-B4HIE6-F1
#
_cell.length_a   1.000
_cell.length_b   1.000
_cell.length_c   1.000
_cell.angle_alpha   90.00
_cell.angle_beta   90.00
_cell.angle_gamma   90.00
#
_symmetry.space_group_name_H-M   'P 1'
#
loop_
_entity.id
_entity.type
_entity.pdbx_description
1 polymer ?
#
loop_
_entity_poly.entity_id
_entity_poly.type
_entity_poly.pdbx_seq_one_letter_code
_entity_poly.pdbx_strand_id
1 'polypeptide(L)'
;MKKPIKKIIDVETPNIITVMGVYKVRILENAKKPVLLRYPKLSLMGLDLTESLLKEPKVQELLKQNRTFDGVICETFMNDAHYGFAEHFGAPLITLGSLGATGWTSDLVGTPSPPSMRKDTSLVLLNNHVSISNPRPYSPNMIEVGGMHVNRKAPKPLPQNILKFIEEAEHGVIYFLLGSNLNSKDLPEIKRKAIVETLRGLKYRVIWKYEAETFDDKPDNVFISNWLPQDDILAHEKVIAFITHGGLLSTMESIYHGKPVVGIPFFGDQFMNMARAEQMGYGITVKYAQLTASLFRSAIERVTSDPS
;
A
#
# COMPACT_ATOMS: atom_id res chain seq x y z
N MET A 1 -7.71 -20.83 -4.30
CA MET A 1 -6.56 -21.04 -3.40
C MET A 1 -5.42 -21.68 -4.18
N LYS A 2 -4.18 -21.15 -4.08
CA LYS A 2 -3.00 -21.74 -4.74
C LYS A 2 -2.77 -23.15 -4.16
N LYS A 3 -2.33 -24.10 -4.97
CA LYS A 3 -1.90 -25.43 -4.49
C LYS A 3 -0.85 -25.24 -3.38
N PRO A 4 -0.96 -25.93 -2.22
CA PRO A 4 0.03 -25.82 -1.16
C PRO A 4 1.41 -26.12 -1.71
N ILE A 5 2.37 -25.24 -1.48
CA ILE A 5 3.77 -25.50 -1.84
C ILE A 5 4.25 -26.60 -0.90
N LYS A 6 4.80 -27.69 -1.47
CA LYS A 6 5.30 -28.82 -0.67
C LYS A 6 6.35 -28.30 0.32
N LYS A 7 6.22 -28.69 1.59
CA LYS A 7 7.11 -28.31 2.72
C LYS A 7 7.00 -26.87 3.22
N ILE A 8 5.93 -26.13 2.90
CA ILE A 8 5.61 -24.89 3.62
C ILE A 8 4.82 -25.22 4.90
N ILE A 9 5.23 -24.60 6.01
CA ILE A 9 4.50 -24.60 7.27
C ILE A 9 3.93 -23.21 7.43
N ASP A 10 2.60 -23.09 7.35
CA ASP A 10 1.91 -21.83 7.63
C ASP A 10 1.74 -21.69 9.15
N VAL A 11 2.35 -20.65 9.71
CA VAL A 11 2.19 -20.25 11.10
C VAL A 11 1.25 -19.06 11.15
N GLU A 12 0.02 -19.29 11.58
CA GLU A 12 -0.94 -18.21 11.77
C GLU A 12 -0.57 -17.37 12.99
N THR A 13 -0.66 -16.04 12.84
CA THR A 13 -0.30 -15.06 13.88
C THR A 13 -1.47 -14.09 14.12
N PRO A 14 -2.61 -14.57 14.66
CA PRO A 14 -3.81 -13.75 14.84
C PRO A 14 -3.59 -12.54 15.76
N ASN A 15 -2.64 -12.58 16.69
CA ASN A 15 -2.37 -11.44 17.58
C ASN A 15 -1.91 -10.21 16.79
N ILE A 16 -1.19 -10.40 15.69
CA ILE A 16 -0.76 -9.31 14.80
C ILE A 16 -1.95 -8.60 14.17
N ILE A 17 -2.97 -9.36 13.76
CA ILE A 17 -4.20 -8.80 13.18
C ILE A 17 -4.91 -7.92 14.22
N THR A 18 -5.01 -8.41 15.45
CA THR A 18 -5.62 -7.68 16.57
C THR A 18 -4.90 -6.37 16.86
N VAL A 19 -3.57 -6.40 16.98
CA VAL A 19 -2.75 -5.20 17.23
C VAL A 19 -2.89 -4.20 16.09
N MET A 20 -2.78 -4.66 14.84
CA MET A 20 -2.97 -3.81 13.66
C MET A 20 -4.36 -3.19 13.61
N GLY A 21 -5.40 -3.90 14.06
CA GLY A 21 -6.75 -3.37 14.18
C GLY A 21 -6.82 -2.12 15.07
N VAL A 22 -6.17 -2.12 16.23
CA VAL A 22 -6.11 -0.98 17.15
C VAL A 22 -5.39 0.21 16.51
N TYR A 23 -4.26 -0.03 15.86
CA TYR A 23 -3.48 1.01 15.21
C TYR A 23 -4.19 1.63 14.01
N LYS A 24 -4.91 0.81 13.24
CA LYS A 24 -5.71 1.27 12.09
C LYS A 24 -6.77 2.30 12.53
N VAL A 25 -7.48 2.06 13.63
CA VAL A 25 -8.49 3.01 14.15
C VAL A 25 -7.87 4.37 14.51
N ARG A 26 -6.63 4.36 15.00
CA ARG A 26 -5.93 5.57 15.45
C ARG A 26 -5.18 6.30 14.33
N ILE A 27 -5.14 5.77 13.11
CA ILE A 27 -4.23 6.26 12.08
C ILE A 27 -4.56 7.70 11.65
N LEU A 28 -5.84 8.01 11.46
CA LEU A 28 -6.30 9.36 11.12
C LEU A 28 -6.07 10.36 12.25
N GLU A 29 -6.30 9.96 13.50
CA GLU A 29 -6.05 10.82 14.66
C GLU A 29 -4.57 11.12 14.82
N ASN A 30 -3.71 10.12 14.59
CA ASN A 30 -2.27 10.29 14.64
C ASN A 30 -1.76 11.12 13.46
N ALA A 31 -2.37 11.01 12.27
CA ALA A 31 -2.02 11.81 11.10
C ALA A 31 -2.16 13.32 11.32
N LYS A 32 -3.09 13.75 12.20
CA LYS A 32 -3.30 15.16 12.58
C LYS A 32 -2.23 15.71 13.53
N LYS A 33 -1.40 14.86 14.13
CA LYS A 33 -0.41 15.27 15.14
C LYS A 33 0.87 15.78 14.47
N PRO A 34 1.60 16.72 15.11
CA PRO A 34 2.93 17.13 14.66
C PRO A 34 3.87 15.94 14.43
N VAL A 35 4.79 16.04 13.46
CA VAL A 35 5.76 14.98 13.10
C VAL A 35 6.49 14.42 14.34
N LEU A 36 6.93 15.31 15.25
CA LEU A 36 7.64 14.94 16.47
C LEU A 36 6.85 14.01 17.40
N LEU A 37 5.52 14.13 17.41
CA LEU A 37 4.64 13.26 18.20
C LEU A 37 4.24 11.97 17.46
N ARG A 38 4.48 11.91 16.14
CA ARG A 38 4.17 10.74 15.31
C ARG A 38 5.31 9.71 15.34
N TYR A 39 6.56 10.17 15.33
CA TYR A 39 7.72 9.27 15.23
C TYR A 39 7.82 8.27 16.39
N PRO A 40 7.73 8.67 17.68
CA PRO A 40 7.78 7.70 18.79
C PRO A 40 6.64 6.69 18.74
N LYS A 41 5.46 7.08 18.25
CA LYS A 41 4.30 6.19 18.14
C LYS A 41 4.48 5.12 17.08
N LEU A 42 5.14 5.45 15.97
CA LEU A 42 5.46 4.47 14.94
C LEU A 42 6.44 3.42 15.50
N SER A 43 7.42 3.85 16.29
CA SER A 43 8.35 2.93 16.96
C SER A 43 7.65 2.05 18.01
N LEU A 44 6.74 2.60 18.80
CA LEU A 44 5.91 1.82 19.74
C LEU A 44 5.05 0.78 19.01
N MET A 45 4.50 1.13 17.85
CA MET A 45 3.78 0.16 17.02
C MET A 45 4.68 -0.98 16.56
N GLY A 46 5.91 -0.68 16.13
CA GLY A 46 6.91 -1.69 15.79
C GLY A 46 7.22 -2.63 16.97
N LEU A 47 7.38 -2.07 18.17
CA LEU A 47 7.61 -2.85 19.40
C LEU A 47 6.41 -3.75 19.74
N ASP A 48 5.19 -3.22 19.72
CA ASP A 48 3.98 -3.99 20.03
C ASP A 48 3.77 -5.14 19.03
N LEU A 49 4.00 -4.89 17.75
CA LEU A 49 3.93 -5.91 16.70
C LEU A 49 5.00 -6.98 16.92
N THR A 50 6.21 -6.55 17.26
CA THR A 50 7.34 -7.45 17.51
C THR A 50 7.07 -8.36 18.71
N GLU A 51 6.67 -7.76 19.83
CA GLU A 51 6.35 -8.50 21.05
C GLU A 51 5.17 -9.45 20.84
N SER A 52 4.15 -9.01 20.10
CA SER A 52 2.97 -9.82 19.83
C SER A 52 3.27 -11.02 18.94
N LEU A 53 4.15 -10.87 17.95
CA LEU A 53 4.61 -12.00 17.14
C LEU A 53 5.36 -13.00 18.00
N LEU A 54 6.32 -12.51 18.80
CA LEU A 54 7.15 -13.37 19.65
C LEU A 54 6.31 -14.08 20.72
N LYS A 55 5.22 -13.49 21.22
CA LYS A 55 4.31 -14.13 22.19
C LYS A 55 3.32 -15.11 21.57
N GLU A 56 3.20 -15.16 20.25
CA GLU A 56 2.24 -16.04 19.58
C GLU A 56 2.57 -17.53 19.90
N PRO A 57 1.61 -18.33 20.39
CA PRO A 57 1.88 -19.71 20.81
C PRO A 57 2.49 -20.58 19.70
N LYS A 58 2.02 -20.43 18.45
CA LYS A 58 2.55 -21.18 17.31
C LYS A 58 3.97 -20.75 16.94
N VAL A 59 4.34 -19.49 17.16
CA VAL A 59 5.72 -19.00 16.97
C VAL A 59 6.61 -19.54 18.07
N GLN A 60 6.15 -19.54 19.32
CA GLN A 60 6.86 -20.15 20.44
C GLN A 60 7.05 -21.67 20.27
N GLU A 61 6.06 -22.37 19.73
CA GLU A 61 6.18 -23.78 19.38
C GLU A 61 7.27 -23.98 18.31
N LEU A 62 7.26 -23.19 17.23
CA LEU A 62 8.27 -23.25 16.19
C LEU A 62 9.67 -23.00 16.75
N LEU A 63 9.84 -22.00 17.62
CA LEU A 63 11.12 -21.68 18.25
C LEU A 63 11.66 -22.81 19.14
N LYS A 64 10.80 -23.61 19.77
CA LYS A 64 11.20 -24.75 20.60
C LYS A 64 11.61 -25.97 19.77
N GLN A 65 11.27 -25.99 18.48
CA GLN A 65 11.67 -27.09 17.60
C GLN A 65 13.16 -26.95 17.27
N ASN A 66 13.92 -28.04 17.43
CA ASN A 66 15.33 -28.08 17.01
C ASN A 66 15.41 -28.25 15.48
N ARG A 67 15.20 -27.16 14.75
CA ARG A 67 15.19 -27.11 13.29
C ARG A 67 16.11 -26.00 12.79
N THR A 68 16.64 -26.21 11.60
CA THR A 68 17.38 -25.19 10.85
C THR A 68 16.69 -24.91 9.52
N PHE A 69 17.01 -23.78 8.91
CA PHE A 69 16.50 -23.38 7.60
C PHE A 69 17.65 -22.91 6.71
N ASP A 70 17.43 -22.93 5.39
CA ASP A 70 18.42 -22.44 4.41
C ASP A 70 18.42 -20.91 4.29
N GLY A 71 17.42 -20.23 4.85
CA GLY A 71 17.31 -18.77 4.87
C GLY A 71 16.11 -18.30 5.69
N VAL A 72 16.24 -17.11 6.27
CA VAL A 72 15.16 -16.42 6.99
C VAL A 72 14.83 -15.13 6.24
N ILE A 73 13.57 -15.00 5.81
CA ILE A 73 13.07 -13.79 5.14
C ILE A 73 12.22 -13.00 6.14
N CYS A 74 12.63 -11.79 6.47
CA CYS A 74 11.90 -10.92 7.40
C CYS A 74 11.55 -9.57 6.76
N GLU A 75 10.31 -9.11 6.92
CA GLU A 75 9.94 -7.73 6.61
C GLU A 75 10.74 -6.76 7.47
N THR A 76 11.18 -5.64 6.89
CA THR A 76 11.83 -4.52 7.60
C THR A 76 10.82 -3.42 7.91
N PHE A 77 10.36 -3.38 9.16
CA PHE A 77 9.42 -2.36 9.63
C PHE A 77 9.53 -2.12 11.15
N MET A 78 10.65 -1.53 11.61
CA MET A 78 10.91 -1.25 13.03
C MET A 78 10.72 -2.47 13.95
N ASN A 79 11.06 -3.65 13.41
CA ASN A 79 10.83 -4.97 13.99
C ASN A 79 12.12 -5.79 14.03
N ASP A 80 13.26 -5.11 14.21
CA ASP A 80 14.61 -5.65 14.07
C ASP A 80 14.88 -6.85 15.00
N ALA A 81 14.13 -7.01 16.10
CA ALA A 81 14.28 -8.18 16.97
C ALA A 81 13.92 -9.49 16.26
N HIS A 82 13.06 -9.46 15.22
CA HIS A 82 12.77 -10.64 14.40
C HIS A 82 13.99 -11.13 13.63
N TYR A 83 14.99 -10.29 13.40
CA TYR A 83 16.22 -10.70 12.73
C TYR A 83 16.98 -11.77 13.52
N GLY A 84 16.75 -11.86 14.83
CA GLY A 84 17.28 -12.94 15.69
C GLY A 84 16.79 -14.33 15.29
N PHE A 85 15.72 -14.46 14.51
CA PHE A 85 15.31 -15.75 13.93
C PHE A 85 16.41 -16.35 13.03
N ALA A 86 17.17 -15.52 12.32
CA ALA A 86 18.27 -15.99 11.48
C ALA A 86 19.33 -16.72 12.29
N GLU A 87 19.75 -16.13 13.42
CA GLU A 87 20.69 -16.76 14.35
C GLU A 87 20.10 -18.02 14.98
N HIS A 88 18.85 -17.94 15.48
CA HIS A 88 18.18 -19.06 16.13
C HIS A 88 18.06 -20.30 15.22
N PHE A 89 17.79 -20.09 13.93
CA PHE A 89 17.65 -21.17 12.95
C PHE A 89 18.94 -21.47 12.17
N GLY A 90 20.06 -20.80 12.49
CA GLY A 90 21.35 -21.01 11.83
C GLY A 90 21.34 -20.72 10.34
N ALA A 91 20.63 -19.68 9.91
CA ALA A 91 20.31 -19.39 8.52
C ALA A 91 20.70 -17.95 8.12
N PRO A 92 21.08 -17.68 6.86
CA PRO A 92 21.32 -16.32 6.41
C PRO A 92 20.04 -15.48 6.46
N LEU A 93 20.19 -14.23 6.91
CA LEU A 93 19.10 -13.24 6.95
C LEU A 93 18.94 -12.53 5.60
N ILE A 94 17.71 -12.59 5.07
CA ILE A 94 17.23 -11.80 3.95
C ILE A 94 16.15 -10.86 4.49
N THR A 95 16.28 -9.57 4.23
CA THR A 95 15.23 -8.62 4.60
C THR A 95 14.43 -8.15 3.41
N LEU A 96 13.14 -7.91 3.62
CA LEU A 96 12.22 -7.42 2.62
C LEU A 96 11.68 -6.05 3.05
N GLY A 97 11.92 -5.03 2.23
CA GLY A 97 11.35 -3.70 2.45
C GLY A 97 10.11 -3.50 1.59
N SER A 98 8.95 -3.41 2.22
CA SER A 98 7.69 -3.02 1.57
C SER A 98 7.69 -1.57 1.05
N LEU A 99 8.55 -0.73 1.63
CA LEU A 99 8.87 0.61 1.16
C LEU A 99 10.22 0.60 0.42
N GLY A 100 10.39 1.53 -0.52
CA GLY A 100 11.70 1.77 -1.14
C GLY A 100 12.73 2.23 -0.12
N ALA A 101 13.96 2.49 -0.55
CA ALA A 101 15.04 2.65 0.41
C ALA A 101 14.86 3.86 1.36
N THR A 102 14.56 3.48 2.59
CA THR A 102 14.52 4.18 3.87
C THR A 102 15.83 4.84 4.31
N GLY A 103 15.85 5.90 5.12
CA GLY A 103 16.98 6.10 6.06
C GLY A 103 17.22 4.80 6.86
N TRP A 104 16.13 4.19 7.34
CA TRP A 104 16.16 2.93 8.10
C TRP A 104 16.70 1.68 7.38
N THR A 105 16.66 1.61 6.04
CA THR A 105 17.06 0.41 5.26
C THR A 105 18.42 0.66 4.63
N SER A 106 18.74 1.94 4.39
CA SER A 106 20.09 2.37 4.03
C SER A 106 21.06 2.06 5.18
N ASP A 107 20.60 2.29 6.42
CA ASP A 107 21.36 1.96 7.64
C ASP A 107 21.61 0.45 7.80
N LEU A 108 20.69 -0.42 7.34
CA LEU A 108 20.86 -1.88 7.44
C LEU A 108 22.06 -2.44 6.65
N VAL A 109 22.56 -1.70 5.65
CA VAL A 109 23.66 -2.14 4.79
C VAL A 109 24.85 -1.16 4.78
N GLY A 110 24.98 -0.33 5.82
CA GLY A 110 26.14 0.54 5.99
C GLY A 110 26.17 1.80 5.12
N THR A 111 25.02 2.25 4.61
CA THR A 111 24.88 3.61 4.07
C THR A 111 24.48 4.53 5.25
N PRO A 112 25.24 5.60 5.58
CA PRO A 112 25.53 5.97 6.98
C PRO A 112 24.38 6.65 7.75
N SER A 113 24.04 6.10 8.93
CA SER A 113 24.36 6.62 10.29
C SER A 113 24.46 5.48 11.34
N PRO A 114 25.21 5.67 12.46
CA PRO A 114 26.53 5.06 12.71
C PRO A 114 26.63 3.53 12.42
N PRO A 115 27.68 3.08 11.70
CA PRO A 115 27.95 1.67 11.35
C PRO A 115 28.20 0.71 12.52
N SER A 116 28.34 1.20 13.75
CA SER A 116 28.78 0.39 14.90
C SER A 116 27.71 -0.59 15.42
N MET A 117 26.48 -0.55 14.92
CA MET A 117 25.36 -1.33 15.48
C MET A 117 24.84 -2.48 14.61
N ARG A 118 25.29 -2.70 13.36
CA ARG A 118 24.57 -3.65 12.47
C ARG A 118 25.50 -4.44 11.55
N LYS A 119 25.73 -5.70 11.92
CA LYS A 119 26.40 -6.74 11.11
C LYS A 119 25.37 -7.79 10.69
N ASP A 120 25.67 -8.53 9.61
CA ASP A 120 25.07 -9.83 9.25
C ASP A 120 23.77 -9.89 8.40
N THR A 121 23.31 -8.78 7.80
CA THR A 121 22.28 -8.89 6.73
C THR A 121 22.92 -9.32 5.41
N SER A 122 22.54 -10.49 4.89
CA SER A 122 23.14 -11.02 3.65
C SER A 122 22.57 -10.35 2.39
N LEU A 123 21.27 -10.04 2.38
CA LEU A 123 20.56 -9.48 1.23
C LEU A 123 19.37 -8.62 1.68
N VAL A 124 19.16 -7.48 1.03
CA VAL A 124 17.97 -6.63 1.19
C VAL A 124 17.22 -6.54 -0.14
N LEU A 125 16.00 -7.06 -0.15
CA LEU A 125 15.08 -6.97 -1.28
C LEU A 125 14.18 -5.75 -1.10
N LEU A 126 14.32 -4.77 -1.99
CA LEU A 126 13.55 -3.53 -1.95
C LEU A 126 12.39 -3.62 -2.94
N ASN A 127 11.15 -3.41 -2.49
CA ASN A 127 10.02 -3.24 -3.40
C ASN A 127 10.07 -1.83 -4.03
N ASN A 128 11.07 -1.59 -4.87
CA ASN A 128 11.33 -0.33 -5.58
C ASN A 128 11.85 -0.62 -6.98
N HIS A 129 11.82 0.37 -7.87
CA HIS A 129 12.42 0.26 -9.19
C HIS A 129 13.07 1.59 -9.62
N VAL A 130 14.19 1.49 -10.34
CA VAL A 130 14.94 2.65 -10.85
C VAL A 130 14.07 3.61 -11.66
N SER A 131 13.06 3.12 -12.37
CA SER A 131 12.17 3.95 -13.20
C SER A 131 11.19 4.83 -12.40
N ILE A 132 11.00 4.56 -11.11
CA ILE A 132 10.01 5.25 -10.26
C ILE A 132 10.65 5.91 -9.03
N SER A 133 11.98 5.95 -8.99
CA SER A 133 12.74 6.47 -7.86
C SER A 133 13.89 7.36 -8.32
N ASN A 134 14.42 8.15 -7.39
CA ASN A 134 15.54 9.03 -7.70
C ASN A 134 16.85 8.22 -7.71
N PRO A 135 17.82 8.58 -8.57
CA PRO A 135 19.15 7.99 -8.54
C PRO A 135 19.77 8.11 -7.14
N ARG A 136 20.27 7.00 -6.61
CA ARG A 136 20.91 6.92 -5.29
C ARG A 136 21.89 5.76 -5.24
N PRO A 137 22.95 5.85 -4.43
CA PRO A 137 23.84 4.73 -4.21
C PRO A 137 23.12 3.63 -3.42
N TYR A 138 23.42 2.39 -3.80
CA TYR A 138 23.01 1.16 -3.10
C TYR A 138 24.25 0.34 -2.77
N SER A 139 24.23 -0.33 -1.63
CA SER A 139 25.20 -1.40 -1.38
C SER A 139 24.95 -2.56 -2.37
N PRO A 140 25.98 -3.31 -2.80
CA PRO A 140 25.81 -4.43 -3.74
C PRO A 140 24.78 -5.49 -3.30
N ASN A 141 24.53 -5.60 -1.99
CA ASN A 141 23.54 -6.52 -1.42
C ASN A 141 22.14 -5.90 -1.24
N MET A 142 21.87 -4.71 -1.77
CA MET A 142 20.52 -4.15 -1.90
C MET A 142 20.03 -4.32 -3.34
N ILE A 143 19.04 -5.19 -3.52
CA ILE A 143 18.51 -5.51 -4.84
C ILE A 143 17.08 -4.98 -4.95
N GLU A 144 16.86 -4.14 -5.95
CA GLU A 144 15.54 -3.68 -6.31
C GLU A 144 14.74 -4.79 -6.99
N VAL A 145 13.59 -5.14 -6.41
CA VAL A 145 12.65 -6.15 -6.91
C VAL A 145 11.25 -5.56 -7.04
N GLY A 146 11.14 -4.35 -7.60
CA GLY A 146 9.88 -3.60 -7.65
C GLY A 146 8.70 -4.33 -8.27
N GLY A 147 7.51 -4.08 -7.71
CA GLY A 147 6.25 -4.64 -8.18
C GLY A 147 6.08 -6.12 -7.83
N MET A 148 6.58 -6.57 -6.67
CA MET A 148 6.40 -7.97 -6.22
C MET A 148 4.92 -8.36 -6.07
N HIS A 149 4.07 -7.39 -5.79
CA HIS A 149 2.63 -7.56 -5.63
C HIS A 149 1.85 -7.51 -6.94
N VAL A 150 2.44 -6.96 -8.00
CA VAL A 150 1.79 -6.77 -9.30
C VAL A 150 1.71 -8.11 -10.05
N ASN A 151 0.53 -8.46 -10.58
CA ASN A 151 0.39 -9.67 -11.38
C ASN A 151 0.98 -9.47 -12.78
N ARG A 152 2.19 -9.98 -13.00
CA ARG A 152 2.86 -9.94 -14.31
C ARG A 152 2.34 -11.00 -15.30
N LYS A 153 1.31 -11.76 -14.94
CA LYS A 153 0.63 -12.71 -15.83
C LYS A 153 -0.63 -12.05 -16.39
N ALA A 154 -1.32 -12.75 -17.30
CA ALA A 154 -2.63 -12.32 -17.75
C ALA A 154 -3.55 -11.99 -16.55
N PRO A 155 -4.31 -10.87 -16.61
CA PRO A 155 -5.29 -10.52 -15.59
C PRO A 155 -6.28 -11.67 -15.38
N LYS A 156 -6.73 -11.85 -14.15
CA LYS A 156 -7.79 -12.80 -13.86
C LYS A 156 -9.12 -12.25 -14.33
N PRO A 157 -10.06 -13.11 -14.75
CA PRO A 157 -11.41 -12.67 -15.08
C PRO A 157 -12.03 -11.92 -13.89
N LEU A 158 -12.57 -10.73 -14.17
CA LEU A 158 -13.30 -9.94 -13.18
C LEU A 158 -14.64 -10.61 -12.85
N PRO A 159 -15.17 -10.44 -11.62
CA PRO A 159 -16.54 -10.82 -11.30
C PRO A 159 -17.54 -10.22 -12.30
N GLN A 160 -18.55 -11.00 -12.71
CA GLN A 160 -19.44 -10.64 -13.83
C GLN A 160 -20.14 -9.29 -13.66
N ASN A 161 -20.52 -8.95 -12.43
CA ASN A 161 -21.15 -7.66 -12.10
C ASN A 161 -20.19 -6.48 -12.31
N ILE A 162 -18.92 -6.64 -11.93
CA ILE A 162 -17.87 -5.62 -12.14
C ILE A 162 -17.55 -5.51 -13.62
N LEU A 163 -17.34 -6.66 -14.30
CA LEU A 163 -17.04 -6.69 -15.73
C LEU A 163 -18.14 -6.00 -16.54
N LYS A 164 -19.41 -6.36 -16.30
CA LYS A 164 -20.56 -5.71 -16.97
C LYS A 164 -20.59 -4.21 -16.71
N PHE A 165 -20.33 -3.78 -15.47
CA PHE A 165 -20.30 -2.37 -15.13
C PHE A 165 -19.20 -1.61 -15.89
N ILE A 166 -18.03 -2.22 -16.10
CA ILE A 166 -16.93 -1.63 -16.87
C ILE A 166 -17.24 -1.63 -18.37
N GLU A 167 -17.71 -2.76 -18.91
CA GLU A 167 -17.93 -2.93 -20.34
C GLU A 167 -19.06 -2.07 -20.91
N GLU A 168 -20.06 -1.73 -20.10
CA GLU A 168 -21.12 -0.80 -20.50
C GLU A 168 -20.74 0.68 -20.31
N ALA A 169 -19.52 0.98 -19.85
CA ALA A 169 -19.05 2.36 -19.76
C ALA A 169 -18.75 2.92 -21.16
N GLU A 170 -19.44 3.98 -21.56
CA GLU A 170 -19.24 4.68 -22.84
C GLU A 170 -17.99 5.58 -22.80
N HIS A 171 -17.80 6.33 -21.72
CA HIS A 171 -16.72 7.31 -21.59
C HIS A 171 -15.50 6.78 -20.82
N GLY A 172 -15.53 5.52 -20.39
CA GLY A 172 -14.50 4.92 -19.52
C GLY A 172 -14.86 4.92 -18.04
N VAL A 173 -13.96 4.32 -17.25
CA VAL A 173 -14.14 4.04 -15.83
C VAL A 173 -13.02 4.64 -15.01
N ILE A 174 -13.36 5.24 -13.88
CA ILE A 174 -12.41 5.65 -12.86
C ILE A 174 -12.45 4.64 -11.71
N TYR A 175 -11.28 4.14 -11.31
CA TYR A 175 -11.16 3.33 -10.10
C TYR A 175 -10.87 4.24 -8.90
N PHE A 176 -11.54 4.03 -7.76
CA PHE A 176 -11.36 4.86 -6.57
C PHE A 176 -11.17 4.00 -5.32
N LEU A 177 -9.99 4.10 -4.70
CA LEU A 177 -9.63 3.36 -3.50
C LEU A 177 -8.69 4.15 -2.57
N LEU A 178 -9.06 4.27 -1.29
CA LEU A 178 -8.26 4.99 -0.27
C LEU A 178 -7.32 4.10 0.56
N GLY A 179 -7.13 2.85 0.14
CA GLY A 179 -6.28 1.87 0.80
C GLY A 179 -7.05 0.93 1.71
N SER A 180 -6.30 0.18 2.52
CA SER A 180 -6.84 -0.73 3.55
C SER A 180 -6.87 -0.09 4.94
N ASN A 181 -6.10 0.98 5.16
CA ASN A 181 -5.98 1.64 6.47
C ASN A 181 -6.99 2.77 6.69
N LEU A 182 -7.61 3.26 5.62
CA LEU A 182 -8.68 4.23 5.66
C LEU A 182 -9.90 3.65 4.96
N ASN A 183 -11.03 3.62 5.68
CA ASN A 183 -12.30 3.20 5.11
C ASN A 183 -13.03 4.43 4.55
N SER A 184 -13.53 4.33 3.32
CA SER A 184 -14.31 5.39 2.66
C SER A 184 -15.61 5.69 3.40
N LYS A 185 -16.22 4.69 4.05
CA LYS A 185 -17.46 4.89 4.84
C LYS A 185 -17.27 5.78 6.06
N ASP A 186 -16.05 5.86 6.58
CA ASP A 186 -15.71 6.59 7.80
C ASP A 186 -15.26 8.04 7.47
N LEU A 187 -15.35 8.45 6.20
CA LEU A 187 -15.09 9.83 5.80
C LEU A 187 -16.14 10.78 6.44
N PRO A 188 -15.71 11.95 6.97
CA PRO A 188 -16.63 12.97 7.46
C PRO A 188 -17.66 13.35 6.40
N GLU A 189 -18.89 13.61 6.84
CA GLU A 189 -20.03 13.87 5.95
C GLU A 189 -19.74 14.98 4.93
N ILE A 190 -19.10 16.07 5.35
CA ILE A 190 -18.73 17.20 4.46
C ILE A 190 -17.82 16.71 3.31
N LYS A 191 -16.85 15.85 3.60
CA LYS A 191 -15.91 15.31 2.60
C LYS A 191 -16.59 14.28 1.71
N ARG A 192 -17.43 13.41 2.29
CA ARG A 192 -18.24 12.44 1.55
C ARG A 192 -19.18 13.15 0.56
N LYS A 193 -19.88 14.20 0.99
CA LYS A 193 -20.77 15.01 0.15
C LYS A 193 -20.01 15.66 -1.02
N ALA A 194 -18.86 16.28 -0.76
CA ALA A 194 -18.03 16.87 -1.81
C ALA A 194 -17.56 15.83 -2.86
N ILE A 195 -17.17 14.64 -2.42
CA ILE A 195 -16.82 13.52 -3.29
C ILE A 195 -18.04 13.08 -4.11
N VAL A 196 -19.16 12.80 -3.46
CA VAL A 196 -20.41 12.36 -4.12
C VAL A 196 -20.89 13.37 -5.16
N GLU A 197 -20.91 14.65 -4.82
CA GLU A 197 -21.27 15.75 -5.73
C GLU A 197 -20.36 15.79 -6.96
N THR A 198 -19.06 15.57 -6.76
CA THR A 198 -18.10 15.47 -7.86
C THR A 198 -18.42 14.30 -8.75
N LEU A 199 -18.46 13.09 -8.18
CA LEU A 199 -18.63 11.84 -8.93
C LEU A 199 -19.96 11.82 -9.69
N ARG A 200 -21.04 12.32 -9.09
CA ARG A 200 -22.36 12.42 -9.71
C ARG A 200 -22.36 13.24 -10.99
N GLY A 201 -21.52 14.27 -11.07
CA GLY A 201 -21.42 15.14 -12.24
C GLY A 201 -20.44 14.66 -13.32
N LEU A 202 -19.76 13.52 -13.12
CA LEU A 202 -18.83 12.97 -14.11
C LEU A 202 -19.60 12.16 -15.16
N LYS A 203 -19.15 12.29 -16.41
CA LYS A 203 -19.59 11.41 -17.51
C LYS A 203 -19.06 9.98 -17.40
N TYR A 204 -18.06 9.76 -16.55
CA TYR A 204 -17.42 8.45 -16.34
C TYR A 204 -18.22 7.60 -15.36
N ARG A 205 -18.13 6.28 -15.53
CA ARG A 205 -18.50 5.35 -14.47
C ARG A 205 -17.39 5.29 -13.41
N VAL A 206 -17.74 5.05 -12.16
CA VAL A 206 -16.76 5.02 -11.06
C VAL A 206 -16.94 3.74 -10.26
N ILE A 207 -15.86 2.99 -10.08
CA ILE A 207 -15.81 1.87 -9.14
C ILE A 207 -15.14 2.38 -7.86
N TRP A 208 -15.88 2.40 -6.76
CA TRP A 208 -15.40 2.94 -5.49
C TRP A 208 -15.37 1.85 -4.41
N LYS A 209 -14.18 1.58 -3.86
CA LYS A 209 -14.06 0.75 -2.66
C LYS A 209 -14.71 1.47 -1.47
N TYR A 210 -15.79 0.89 -0.95
CA TYR A 210 -16.58 1.45 0.12
C TYR A 210 -16.99 0.33 1.08
N GLU A 211 -16.63 0.45 2.36
CA GLU A 211 -16.75 -0.63 3.34
C GLU A 211 -18.18 -0.78 3.92
N ALA A 212 -19.19 -0.64 3.08
CA ALA A 212 -20.59 -0.87 3.38
C ALA A 212 -21.32 -1.35 2.11
N GLU A 213 -22.44 -2.06 2.28
CA GLU A 213 -23.23 -2.58 1.16
C GLU A 213 -23.99 -1.48 0.41
N THR A 214 -24.36 -0.39 1.10
CA THR A 214 -25.06 0.77 0.51
C THR A 214 -24.81 2.04 1.33
N PHE A 215 -25.13 3.20 0.75
CA PHE A 215 -25.29 4.47 1.46
C PHE A 215 -26.29 5.38 0.72
N ASP A 216 -27.02 6.21 1.48
CA ASP A 216 -28.25 6.88 1.01
C ASP A 216 -28.09 7.82 -0.21
N ASP A 217 -26.89 8.40 -0.40
CA ASP A 217 -26.62 9.40 -1.44
C ASP A 217 -25.68 8.85 -2.54
N LYS A 218 -25.71 7.54 -2.81
CA LYS A 218 -24.86 6.93 -3.83
C LYS A 218 -25.30 7.35 -5.24
N PRO A 219 -24.43 7.94 -6.08
CA PRO A 219 -24.77 8.25 -7.47
C PRO A 219 -25.01 6.99 -8.32
N ASP A 220 -25.78 7.13 -9.40
CA ASP A 220 -26.10 6.02 -10.32
C ASP A 220 -24.89 5.55 -11.12
N ASN A 221 -23.99 6.47 -11.47
CA ASN A 221 -22.74 6.17 -12.16
C ASN A 221 -21.65 5.59 -11.23
N VAL A 222 -21.96 5.31 -9.97
CA VAL A 222 -21.02 4.77 -8.97
C VAL A 222 -21.41 3.35 -8.60
N PHE A 223 -20.49 2.41 -8.82
CA PHE A 223 -20.50 1.06 -8.28
C PHE A 223 -19.68 1.02 -6.99
N ILE A 224 -20.21 0.42 -5.93
CA ILE A 224 -19.48 0.23 -4.67
C ILE A 224 -19.30 -1.24 -4.33
N SER A 225 -18.19 -1.53 -3.65
CA SER A 225 -17.98 -2.84 -3.02
C SER A 225 -16.98 -2.73 -1.87
N ASN A 226 -17.13 -3.61 -0.88
CA ASN A 226 -16.21 -3.73 0.25
C ASN A 226 -14.84 -4.34 -0.17
N TRP A 227 -14.82 -5.12 -1.25
CA TRP A 227 -13.65 -5.82 -1.76
C TRP A 227 -13.61 -5.78 -3.29
N LEU A 228 -12.46 -5.45 -3.84
CA LEU A 228 -12.27 -5.26 -5.28
C LEU A 228 -10.91 -5.86 -5.70
N PRO A 229 -10.84 -6.59 -6.83
CA PRO A 229 -9.57 -7.08 -7.38
C PRO A 229 -8.82 -5.91 -8.07
N GLN A 230 -8.15 -5.07 -7.28
CA GLN A 230 -7.52 -3.81 -7.73
C GLN A 230 -6.63 -3.97 -8.96
N ASP A 231 -5.68 -4.89 -8.92
CA ASP A 231 -4.73 -5.10 -10.03
C ASP A 231 -5.44 -5.53 -11.32
N ASP A 232 -6.42 -6.44 -11.23
CA ASP A 232 -7.20 -6.89 -12.40
C ASP A 232 -8.13 -5.78 -12.94
N ILE A 233 -8.64 -4.88 -12.08
CA ILE A 233 -9.41 -3.71 -12.51
C ILE A 233 -8.50 -2.70 -13.21
N LEU A 234 -7.34 -2.40 -12.63
CA LEU A 234 -6.37 -1.47 -13.22
C LEU A 234 -5.83 -1.98 -14.56
N ALA A 235 -5.74 -3.29 -14.75
CA ALA A 235 -5.36 -3.90 -16.02
C ALA A 235 -6.40 -3.71 -17.15
N HIS A 236 -7.64 -3.35 -16.82
CA HIS A 236 -8.71 -3.25 -17.81
C HIS A 236 -8.55 -2.01 -18.71
N GLU A 237 -8.75 -2.15 -20.01
CA GLU A 237 -8.54 -1.08 -21.00
C GLU A 237 -9.46 0.13 -20.77
N LYS A 238 -10.75 -0.12 -20.50
CA LYS A 238 -11.74 0.93 -20.16
C LYS A 238 -11.50 1.65 -18.83
N VAL A 239 -10.61 1.18 -17.97
CA VAL A 239 -10.22 1.94 -16.77
C VAL A 239 -9.19 2.98 -17.18
N ILE A 240 -9.52 4.26 -17.01
CA ILE A 240 -8.75 5.37 -17.58
C ILE A 240 -7.97 6.17 -16.53
N ALA A 241 -8.35 6.09 -15.26
CA ALA A 241 -7.68 6.81 -14.18
C ALA A 241 -7.90 6.11 -12.84
N PHE A 242 -7.00 6.39 -11.89
CA PHE A 242 -7.06 5.86 -10.55
C PHE A 242 -7.04 6.97 -9.49
N ILE A 243 -8.13 7.11 -8.75
CA ILE A 243 -8.17 7.93 -7.54
C ILE A 243 -7.65 7.08 -6.37
N THR A 244 -6.53 7.49 -5.77
CA THR A 244 -5.84 6.73 -4.73
C THR A 244 -5.42 7.59 -3.54
N HIS A 245 -5.20 6.98 -2.39
CA HIS A 245 -4.49 7.61 -1.28
C HIS A 245 -2.98 7.86 -1.55
N GLY A 246 -2.41 7.32 -2.64
CA GLY A 246 -1.00 7.51 -3.00
C GLY A 246 -0.01 6.58 -2.27
N GLY A 247 -0.49 5.45 -1.73
CA GLY A 247 0.39 4.44 -1.15
C GLY A 247 1.28 3.77 -2.21
N LEU A 248 2.54 3.47 -1.88
CA LEU A 248 3.57 3.03 -2.82
C LEU A 248 3.12 1.87 -3.73
N LEU A 249 2.48 0.84 -3.15
CA LEU A 249 2.03 -0.35 -3.90
C LEU A 249 0.97 -0.01 -4.95
N SER A 250 -0.04 0.79 -4.55
CA SER A 250 -1.09 1.27 -5.46
C SER A 250 -0.51 2.11 -6.59
N THR A 251 0.46 2.96 -6.29
CA THR A 251 1.11 3.80 -7.30
C THR A 251 1.91 2.94 -8.29
N MET A 252 2.58 1.88 -7.82
CA MET A 252 3.28 0.93 -8.70
C MET A 252 2.33 0.18 -9.64
N GLU A 253 1.19 -0.30 -9.16
CA GLU A 253 0.18 -0.94 -10.02
C GLU A 253 -0.36 0.04 -11.07
N SER A 254 -0.61 1.30 -10.65
CA SER A 254 -1.05 2.35 -11.56
C SER A 254 -0.04 2.61 -12.68
N ILE A 255 1.25 2.74 -12.33
CA ILE A 255 2.32 2.94 -13.30
C ILE A 255 2.45 1.72 -14.22
N TYR A 256 2.40 0.50 -13.66
CA TYR A 256 2.51 -0.74 -14.44
C TYR A 256 1.40 -0.87 -15.48
N HIS A 257 0.16 -0.51 -15.14
CA HIS A 257 -0.98 -0.54 -16.04
C HIS A 257 -1.20 0.75 -16.83
N GLY A 258 -0.28 1.72 -16.73
CA GLY A 258 -0.35 2.99 -17.45
C GLY A 258 -1.56 3.84 -17.10
N LYS A 259 -2.01 3.81 -15.84
CA LYS A 259 -3.17 4.58 -15.36
C LYS A 259 -2.70 5.82 -14.61
N PRO A 260 -3.02 7.04 -15.04
CA PRO A 260 -2.67 8.24 -14.30
C PRO A 260 -3.52 8.37 -13.02
N VAL A 261 -3.01 9.11 -12.03
CA VAL A 261 -3.58 9.12 -10.67
C VAL A 261 -4.07 10.48 -10.20
N VAL A 262 -5.21 10.49 -9.50
CA VAL A 262 -5.57 11.59 -8.59
C VAL A 262 -5.31 11.13 -7.17
N GLY A 263 -4.30 11.70 -6.52
CA GLY A 263 -3.89 11.32 -5.18
C GLY A 263 -4.53 12.15 -4.08
N ILE A 264 -5.02 11.49 -3.05
CA ILE A 264 -5.52 12.11 -1.82
C ILE A 264 -4.66 11.60 -0.65
N PRO A 265 -3.47 12.18 -0.41
CA PRO A 265 -2.58 11.68 0.64
C PRO A 265 -3.09 12.06 2.04
N PHE A 266 -2.96 11.13 2.99
CA PHE A 266 -3.41 11.26 4.38
C PHE A 266 -2.24 11.23 5.38
N PHE A 267 -1.27 10.34 5.20
CA PHE A 267 -0.18 10.15 6.16
C PHE A 267 1.07 9.53 5.53
N GLY A 268 2.19 9.63 6.25
CA GLY A 268 3.42 8.90 5.94
C GLY A 268 4.01 9.23 4.57
N ASP A 269 4.42 8.19 3.86
CA ASP A 269 5.07 8.23 2.55
C ASP A 269 4.13 8.69 1.43
N GLN A 270 2.81 8.62 1.61
CA GLN A 270 1.81 9.00 0.61
C GLN A 270 2.05 10.40 0.04
N PHE A 271 2.44 11.36 0.89
CA PHE A 271 2.74 12.72 0.45
C PHE A 271 3.96 12.78 -0.49
N MET A 272 5.01 12.01 -0.20
CA MET A 272 6.22 11.95 -1.03
C MET A 272 5.95 11.21 -2.34
N ASN A 273 5.17 10.13 -2.29
CA ASN A 273 4.78 9.38 -3.48
C ASN A 273 3.96 10.26 -4.44
N MET A 274 3.02 11.06 -3.90
CA MET A 274 2.21 11.96 -4.72
C MET A 274 2.98 13.16 -5.25
N ALA A 275 3.89 13.73 -4.45
CA ALA A 275 4.80 14.76 -4.96
C ALA A 275 5.66 14.23 -6.13
N ARG A 276 6.11 12.98 -6.05
CA ARG A 276 6.80 12.32 -7.17
C ARG A 276 5.88 12.09 -8.35
N ALA A 277 4.63 11.69 -8.12
CA ALA A 277 3.66 11.51 -9.19
C ALA A 277 3.41 12.78 -10.00
N GLU A 278 3.29 13.92 -9.32
CA GLU A 278 3.19 15.24 -9.96
C GLU A 278 4.48 15.61 -10.70
N GLN A 279 5.65 15.40 -10.09
CA GLN A 279 6.93 15.68 -10.72
C GLN A 279 7.15 14.87 -12.01
N MET A 280 6.72 13.61 -12.01
CA MET A 280 6.82 12.71 -13.17
C MET A 280 5.67 12.89 -14.17
N GLY A 281 4.68 13.74 -13.87
CA GLY A 281 3.58 14.07 -14.77
C GLY A 281 2.47 13.03 -14.87
N TYR A 282 2.50 11.95 -14.08
CA TYR A 282 1.45 10.91 -14.14
C TYR A 282 0.34 11.09 -13.10
N GLY A 283 0.39 12.13 -12.27
CA GLY A 283 -0.66 12.35 -11.29
C GLY A 283 -0.82 13.77 -10.78
N ILE A 284 -1.92 13.99 -10.06
CA ILE A 284 -2.31 15.26 -9.43
C ILE A 284 -2.64 15.03 -7.96
N THR A 285 -2.15 15.90 -7.08
CA THR A 285 -2.43 15.84 -5.65
C THR A 285 -3.63 16.70 -5.28
N VAL A 286 -4.64 16.10 -4.64
CA VAL A 286 -5.73 16.80 -3.94
C VAL A 286 -5.50 16.66 -2.44
N LYS A 287 -5.06 17.74 -1.79
CA LYS A 287 -4.85 17.74 -0.34
C LYS A 287 -6.18 17.52 0.36
N TYR A 288 -6.28 16.47 1.18
CA TYR A 288 -7.52 16.10 1.88
C TYR A 288 -8.17 17.28 2.64
N ALA A 289 -7.36 18.12 3.32
CA ALA A 289 -7.83 19.30 4.02
C ALA A 289 -8.57 20.29 3.09
N GLN A 290 -8.07 20.46 1.87
CA GLN A 290 -8.59 21.38 0.86
C GLN A 290 -9.63 20.74 -0.07
N LEU A 291 -9.91 19.45 0.07
CA LEU A 291 -10.86 18.73 -0.78
C LEU A 291 -12.25 19.40 -0.71
N THR A 292 -12.64 19.98 -1.85
CA THR A 292 -13.96 20.49 -2.20
C THR A 292 -14.42 19.81 -3.49
N ALA A 293 -15.71 19.89 -3.82
CA ALA A 293 -16.24 19.30 -5.05
C ALA A 293 -15.57 19.91 -6.30
N SER A 294 -15.38 21.24 -6.32
CA SER A 294 -14.75 21.95 -7.43
C SER A 294 -13.28 21.56 -7.63
N LEU A 295 -12.49 21.51 -6.56
CA LEU A 295 -11.07 21.13 -6.64
C LEU A 295 -10.93 19.68 -7.08
N PHE A 296 -11.75 18.79 -6.52
CA PHE A 296 -11.69 17.37 -6.84
C PHE A 296 -12.12 17.10 -8.28
N ARG A 297 -13.18 17.77 -8.76
CA ARG A 297 -13.60 17.72 -10.17
C ARG A 297 -12.48 18.17 -11.10
N SER A 298 -11.90 19.34 -10.84
CA SER A 298 -10.83 19.90 -11.67
C SER A 298 -9.62 18.97 -11.77
N ALA A 299 -9.24 18.30 -10.67
CA ALA A 299 -8.14 17.33 -10.68
C ALA A 299 -8.47 16.09 -11.53
N ILE A 300 -9.68 15.56 -11.42
CA ILE A 300 -10.14 14.41 -12.22
C ILE A 300 -10.22 14.78 -13.71
N GLU A 301 -10.79 15.93 -14.03
CA GLU A 301 -10.89 16.42 -15.40
C GLU A 301 -9.51 16.56 -16.02
N ARG A 302 -8.55 17.19 -15.33
CA ARG A 302 -7.19 17.35 -15.83
C ARG A 302 -6.47 16.01 -16.08
N VAL A 303 -6.59 15.05 -15.15
CA VAL A 303 -6.00 13.71 -15.32
C VAL A 303 -6.64 12.92 -16.47
N THR A 304 -7.92 13.17 -16.76
CA THR A 304 -8.65 12.43 -17.81
C THR A 304 -8.71 13.17 -19.15
N SER A 305 -8.34 14.44 -19.21
CA SER A 305 -8.32 15.26 -20.43
C SER A 305 -6.97 15.30 -21.13
N ASP A 306 -5.87 15.19 -20.37
CA ASP A 306 -4.53 15.21 -20.93
C ASP A 306 -4.21 13.82 -21.52
N PRO A 307 -4.03 13.68 -22.85
CA PRO A 307 -3.59 12.41 -23.41
C PRO A 307 -2.21 12.07 -22.84
N SER A 308 -2.10 10.90 -22.21
CA SER A 308 -0.86 10.34 -21.66
C SER A 308 0.08 9.89 -22.76
#